data_AF-A0A258GNF2-F1
#
_entry.id   AF-A0A258GNF2-F1
#
_cell.length_a   1.000
_cell.length_b   1.000
_cell.length_c   1.000
_cell.angle_alpha   90.00
_cell.angle_beta   90.00
_cell.angle_gamma   90.00
#
_symmetry.space_group_name_H-M   'P 1'
#
loop_
_entity.id
_entity.type
_entity.pdbx_description
1 polymer ?
#
loop_
_entity_poly.entity_id
_entity_poly.type
_entity_poly.pdbx_seq_one_letter_code
_entity_poly.pdbx_strand_id
1 'polypeptide(L)'
;MTADTAQIEQVVGTTVSVALRNLITVLGGVGYLFYLAPQLTLMLVVAVPVVVLPIVWFGRRLRKISRESQDRVADVGAMTTEVLGAMKIVQGFNQEGREAGRFAAIVERTFDTARRRILLRSIMTAIVILFIFGSITTLMWRGAIQVAEGILSGGTIAAFVLTGALVAGAFGSLTEVYGDLLRGAGAASRLNELLKEKPAIAPPARPLELPAPARGSLAFQGVTFRYPTRPEVAAVQDFDLIIEPGETVAIVGPSGAGKSSLFQLAERFYDPQAGTIRLDGVPLTSVDPAEVRRRMALVPQEGILFAANARDNLRYGNWDASDEAIWEAARAANAEEFLRALPQGLDTYLGESGARLSGGQRQRVAIARALLREARNRAHFCLRRGLHSGALFDQVTNATD
;
A
#
# COMPACT_ATOMS: atom_id res chain seq x y z
N MET A 1 -5.14 2.41 -0.82
CA MET A 1 -5.78 3.72 -1.08
C MET A 1 -6.65 3.71 -2.33
N THR A 2 -6.12 3.47 -3.54
CA THR A 2 -6.93 3.44 -4.80
C THR A 2 -8.10 2.45 -4.77
N ALA A 3 -7.86 1.23 -4.26
CA ALA A 3 -8.92 0.24 -4.08
C ALA A 3 -9.97 0.66 -3.04
N ASP A 4 -9.55 1.33 -1.97
CA ASP A 4 -10.44 1.79 -0.89
C ASP A 4 -11.31 2.96 -1.37
N THR A 5 -10.76 3.89 -2.15
CA THR A 5 -11.53 5.00 -2.74
C THR A 5 -12.53 4.50 -3.77
N ALA A 6 -12.16 3.55 -4.63
CA ALA A 6 -13.07 2.95 -5.61
C ALA A 6 -14.25 2.22 -4.94
N GLN A 7 -14.02 1.57 -3.79
CA GLN A 7 -15.10 0.94 -3.02
C GLN A 7 -16.09 1.96 -2.47
N ILE A 8 -15.62 3.11 -1.99
CA ILE A 8 -16.51 4.18 -1.51
C ILE A 8 -17.30 4.79 -2.67
N GLU A 9 -16.64 5.04 -3.81
CA GLU A 9 -17.29 5.53 -5.03
C GLU A 9 -18.41 4.58 -5.48
N GLN A 10 -18.16 3.27 -5.53
CA GLN A 10 -19.19 2.28 -5.86
C GLN A 10 -20.37 2.31 -4.89
N VAL A 11 -20.11 2.49 -3.59
CA VAL A 11 -21.17 2.59 -2.58
C VAL A 11 -22.06 3.79 -2.82
N VAL A 12 -21.45 4.96 -3.01
CA VAL A 12 -22.18 6.23 -3.19
C VAL A 12 -22.85 6.30 -4.57
N GLY A 13 -22.18 5.82 -5.62
CA GLY A 13 -22.61 5.98 -7.00
C GLY A 13 -23.74 5.04 -7.44
N THR A 14 -23.70 3.76 -7.04
CA THR A 14 -24.64 2.76 -7.57
C THR A 14 -25.31 1.92 -6.47
N THR A 15 -24.57 1.54 -5.44
CA THR A 15 -25.04 0.58 -4.42
C THR A 15 -26.28 1.07 -3.68
N VAL A 16 -26.33 2.35 -3.30
CA VAL A 16 -27.50 2.93 -2.60
C VAL A 16 -28.75 2.93 -3.48
N SER A 17 -28.61 3.28 -4.77
CA SER A 17 -29.73 3.28 -5.72
C SER A 17 -30.27 1.87 -5.95
N VAL A 18 -29.37 0.90 -6.11
CA VAL A 18 -29.70 -0.53 -6.22
C VAL A 18 -30.40 -1.04 -4.96
N ALA A 19 -29.91 -0.67 -3.77
CA ALA A 19 -30.58 -0.99 -2.50
C ALA A 19 -32.02 -0.46 -2.47
N LEU A 20 -32.21 0.82 -2.79
CA LEU A 20 -33.53 1.45 -2.73
C LEU A 20 -34.51 0.80 -3.70
N ARG A 21 -34.12 0.59 -4.97
CA ARG A 21 -34.94 -0.08 -5.99
C ARG A 21 -35.36 -1.47 -5.53
N ASN A 22 -34.40 -2.27 -5.03
CA ASN A 22 -34.68 -3.64 -4.64
C ASN A 22 -35.50 -3.71 -3.34
N LEU A 23 -35.32 -2.78 -2.41
CA LEU A 23 -36.15 -2.67 -1.21
C LEU A 23 -37.61 -2.40 -1.58
N ILE A 24 -37.85 -1.45 -2.50
CA ILE A 24 -39.20 -1.17 -3.02
C ILE A 24 -39.78 -2.40 -3.72
N THR A 25 -38.98 -3.08 -4.55
CA THR A 25 -39.39 -4.29 -5.27
C THR A 25 -39.79 -5.42 -4.31
N VAL A 26 -39.00 -5.64 -3.26
CA VAL A 26 -39.28 -6.67 -2.25
C VAL A 26 -40.54 -6.32 -1.47
N LEU A 27 -40.65 -5.11 -0.90
CA LEU A 27 -41.80 -4.73 -0.08
C LEU A 27 -43.08 -4.70 -0.90
N GLY A 28 -43.05 -4.08 -2.08
CA GLY A 28 -44.20 -4.01 -2.99
C GLY A 28 -44.59 -5.37 -3.54
N GLY A 29 -43.61 -6.18 -3.97
CA GLY A 29 -43.86 -7.51 -4.52
C GLY A 29 -44.40 -8.49 -3.48
N VAL A 30 -43.85 -8.51 -2.25
CA VAL A 30 -44.40 -9.33 -1.15
C VAL A 30 -45.83 -8.89 -0.81
N GLY A 31 -46.09 -7.59 -0.70
CA GLY A 31 -47.45 -7.07 -0.48
C GLY A 31 -48.43 -7.49 -1.58
N TYR A 32 -48.01 -7.42 -2.84
CA TYR A 32 -48.81 -7.86 -3.98
C TYR A 32 -49.07 -9.37 -3.97
N LEU A 33 -48.09 -10.20 -3.61
CA LEU A 33 -48.27 -11.65 -3.47
C LEU A 33 -49.28 -12.00 -2.36
N PHE A 34 -49.23 -11.31 -1.22
CA PHE A 34 -50.22 -11.47 -0.16
C PHE A 34 -51.63 -11.07 -0.61
N TYR A 35 -51.75 -10.02 -1.43
CA TYR A 35 -53.03 -9.63 -2.02
C TYR A 35 -53.59 -10.69 -2.99
N LEU A 36 -52.73 -11.28 -3.84
CA LEU A 36 -53.16 -12.26 -4.84
C LEU A 36 -53.53 -13.62 -4.25
N ALA A 37 -52.67 -14.19 -3.40
CA ALA A 37 -52.84 -15.55 -2.90
C ALA A 37 -52.20 -15.71 -1.50
N PRO A 38 -52.89 -15.29 -0.42
CA PRO A 38 -52.35 -15.29 0.94
C PRO A 38 -51.80 -16.65 1.40
N GLN A 39 -52.52 -17.75 1.08
CA GLN A 39 -52.12 -19.11 1.47
C GLN A 39 -50.83 -19.55 0.77
N LEU A 40 -50.70 -19.30 -0.54
CA LEU A 40 -49.50 -19.63 -1.31
C LEU A 40 -48.31 -18.77 -0.86
N THR A 41 -48.55 -17.49 -0.56
CA THR A 41 -47.52 -16.59 -0.02
C THR A 41 -47.03 -17.04 1.34
N LEU A 42 -47.90 -17.51 2.24
CA LEU A 42 -47.47 -18.06 3.52
C LEU A 42 -46.61 -19.32 3.35
N MET A 43 -46.98 -20.23 2.43
CA MET A 43 -46.16 -21.39 2.10
C MET A 43 -44.78 -20.98 1.55
N LEU A 44 -44.74 -19.95 0.69
CA LEU A 44 -43.48 -19.39 0.18
C LEU A 44 -42.61 -18.82 1.30
N VAL A 45 -43.19 -18.05 2.22
CA VAL A 45 -42.49 -17.47 3.38
C VAL A 45 -41.92 -18.56 4.30
N VAL A 46 -42.62 -19.69 4.47
CA VAL A 46 -42.13 -20.85 5.23
C VAL A 46 -41.08 -21.65 4.44
N ALA A 47 -41.17 -21.72 3.11
CA ALA A 47 -40.18 -22.39 2.28
C ALA A 47 -38.82 -21.67 2.31
N VAL A 48 -38.80 -20.34 2.43
CA VAL A 48 -37.57 -19.55 2.53
C VAL A 48 -36.62 -20.03 3.64
N PRO A 49 -37.00 -20.10 4.94
CA PRO A 49 -36.12 -20.60 5.99
C PRO A 49 -35.73 -22.07 5.79
N VAL A 50 -36.61 -22.91 5.22
CA VAL A 50 -36.29 -24.31 4.89
C VAL A 50 -35.15 -24.40 3.87
N VAL A 51 -35.10 -23.50 2.89
CA VAL A 51 -34.01 -23.42 1.92
C VAL A 51 -32.77 -22.74 2.52
N VAL A 52 -32.94 -21.63 3.24
CA VAL A 52 -31.85 -20.76 3.70
C VAL A 52 -31.07 -21.37 4.88
N LEU A 53 -31.73 -22.03 5.84
CA LEU A 53 -31.04 -22.56 7.02
C LEU A 53 -29.96 -23.61 6.67
N PRO A 54 -30.23 -24.61 5.80
CA PRO A 54 -29.19 -25.52 5.32
C PRO A 54 -28.04 -24.78 4.63
N ILE A 55 -28.34 -23.77 3.80
CA ILE A 55 -27.31 -22.96 3.12
C ILE A 55 -26.40 -22.28 4.14
N VAL A 56 -26.97 -21.63 5.15
CA VAL A 56 -26.18 -20.94 6.19
C VAL A 56 -25.32 -21.95 6.98
N TRP A 57 -25.88 -23.11 7.31
CA TRP A 57 -25.16 -24.15 8.04
C TRP A 57 -23.99 -24.74 7.24
N PHE A 58 -24.22 -25.18 6.00
CA PHE A 58 -23.17 -25.68 5.10
C PHE A 58 -22.17 -24.58 4.72
N GLY A 59 -22.65 -23.35 4.53
CA GLY A 59 -21.86 -22.18 4.16
C GLY A 59 -20.76 -21.87 5.19
N ARG A 60 -21.05 -22.01 6.49
CA ARG A 60 -20.03 -21.84 7.55
C ARG A 60 -18.88 -22.84 7.40
N ARG A 61 -19.19 -24.11 7.10
CA ARG A 61 -18.18 -25.16 6.88
C ARG A 61 -17.40 -24.92 5.59
N LEU A 62 -18.08 -24.53 4.52
CA LEU A 62 -17.46 -24.20 3.23
C LEU A 62 -16.52 -22.99 3.36
N ARG A 63 -16.88 -21.98 4.19
CA ARG A 63 -16.05 -20.80 4.43
C ARG A 63 -14.70 -21.16 5.07
N LYS A 64 -14.68 -22.07 6.05
CA LYS A 64 -13.43 -22.53 6.68
C LYS A 64 -12.50 -23.19 5.67
N ILE A 65 -13.01 -24.13 4.88
CA ILE A 65 -12.23 -24.86 3.87
C ILE A 65 -11.84 -23.95 2.69
N SER A 66 -12.67 -22.97 2.35
CA SER A 66 -12.33 -21.98 1.32
C SER A 66 -11.19 -21.06 1.73
N ARG A 67 -11.07 -20.73 3.02
CA ARG A 67 -9.89 -20.01 3.56
C ARG A 67 -8.64 -20.88 3.48
N GLU A 68 -8.73 -22.10 4.00
CA GLU A 68 -7.62 -23.07 3.96
C GLU A 68 -7.13 -23.35 2.52
N SER A 69 -8.04 -23.34 1.55
CA SER A 69 -7.72 -23.45 0.12
C SER A 69 -7.02 -22.21 -0.43
N GLN A 70 -7.38 -21.01 0.02
CA GLN A 70 -6.72 -19.76 -0.41
C GLN A 70 -5.33 -19.65 0.20
N ASP A 71 -5.18 -19.97 1.48
CA ASP A 71 -3.90 -19.96 2.19
C ASP A 71 -2.90 -20.88 1.48
N ARG A 72 -3.31 -22.10 1.10
CA ARG A 72 -2.46 -23.02 0.33
C ARG A 72 -2.06 -22.51 -1.06
N VAL A 73 -2.96 -21.79 -1.75
CA VAL A 73 -2.61 -21.15 -3.03
C VAL A 73 -1.61 -20.00 -2.82
N ALA A 74 -1.74 -19.27 -1.72
CA ALA A 74 -0.78 -18.22 -1.36
C ALA A 74 0.61 -18.80 -1.06
N ASP A 75 0.69 -19.97 -0.40
CA ASP A 75 1.96 -20.66 -0.15
C ASP A 75 2.69 -21.03 -1.45
N VAL A 76 1.95 -21.49 -2.48
CA VAL A 76 2.53 -21.76 -3.82
C VAL A 76 3.12 -20.48 -4.42
N GLY A 77 2.39 -19.36 -4.34
CA GLY A 77 2.83 -18.07 -4.85
C GLY A 77 4.07 -17.57 -4.11
N ALA A 78 4.06 -17.62 -2.77
CA ALA A 78 5.16 -17.21 -1.92
C ALA A 78 6.44 -18.00 -2.24
N MET A 79 6.35 -19.33 -2.34
CA MET A 79 7.48 -20.17 -2.70
C MET A 79 8.00 -19.84 -4.10
N THR A 80 7.10 -19.63 -5.07
CA THR A 80 7.49 -19.28 -6.44
C THR A 80 8.26 -17.96 -6.47
N THR A 81 7.77 -16.93 -5.76
CA THR A 81 8.45 -15.65 -5.67
C THR A 81 9.81 -15.78 -4.96
N GLU A 82 9.91 -16.55 -3.90
CA GLU A 82 11.16 -16.81 -3.17
C GLU A 82 12.20 -17.51 -4.06
N VAL A 83 11.84 -18.64 -4.67
CA VAL A 83 12.74 -19.45 -5.50
C VAL A 83 13.14 -18.69 -6.76
N LEU A 84 12.19 -18.05 -7.46
CA LEU A 84 12.50 -17.29 -8.67
C LEU A 84 13.28 -16.00 -8.37
N GLY A 85 12.99 -15.34 -7.25
CA GLY A 85 13.74 -14.18 -6.78
C GLY A 85 15.20 -14.51 -6.45
N ALA A 86 15.45 -15.74 -6.02
CA ALA A 86 16.77 -16.25 -5.66
C ALA A 86 17.37 -17.24 -6.69
N MET A 87 16.93 -17.23 -7.97
CA MET A 87 17.37 -18.24 -8.95
C MET A 87 18.88 -18.40 -9.06
N LYS A 88 19.64 -17.30 -9.00
CA LYS A 88 21.12 -17.36 -9.06
C LYS A 88 21.72 -18.12 -7.88
N ILE A 89 21.08 -18.07 -6.71
CA ILE A 89 21.48 -18.85 -5.53
C ILE A 89 21.12 -20.32 -5.77
N VAL A 90 19.89 -20.60 -6.19
CA VAL A 90 19.43 -21.97 -6.46
C VAL A 90 20.34 -22.67 -7.47
N GLN A 91 20.65 -22.02 -8.59
CA GLN A 91 21.56 -22.52 -9.63
C GLN A 91 23.02 -22.56 -9.14
N GLY A 92 23.47 -21.54 -8.42
CA GLY A 92 24.82 -21.48 -7.86
C GLY A 92 25.13 -22.63 -6.89
N PHE A 93 24.10 -23.19 -6.26
CA PHE A 93 24.19 -24.34 -5.35
C PHE A 93 23.58 -25.64 -5.92
N ASN A 94 23.21 -25.67 -7.20
CA ASN A 94 22.61 -26.81 -7.91
C ASN A 94 21.41 -27.46 -7.16
N GLN A 95 20.50 -26.64 -6.62
CA GLN A 95 19.35 -27.09 -5.81
C GLN A 95 18.01 -27.20 -6.58
N GLU A 96 18.02 -27.06 -7.91
CA GLU A 96 16.82 -27.02 -8.74
C GLU A 96 15.92 -28.24 -8.54
N GLY A 97 16.50 -29.44 -8.50
CA GLY A 97 15.75 -30.68 -8.30
C GLY A 97 15.06 -30.76 -6.93
N ARG A 98 15.73 -30.26 -5.88
CA ARG A 98 15.17 -30.19 -4.52
C ARG A 98 13.99 -29.22 -4.47
N GLU A 99 14.16 -28.04 -5.05
CA GLU A 99 13.10 -27.01 -5.07
C GLU A 99 11.93 -27.43 -5.95
N ALA A 100 12.16 -28.12 -7.07
CA ALA A 100 11.10 -28.72 -7.87
C ALA A 100 10.29 -29.77 -7.08
N GLY A 101 10.95 -30.62 -6.29
CA GLY A 101 10.28 -31.59 -5.43
C GLY A 101 9.43 -30.95 -4.32
N ARG A 102 9.96 -29.88 -3.69
CA ARG A 102 9.21 -29.09 -2.70
C ARG A 102 7.98 -28.42 -3.33
N PHE A 103 8.13 -27.85 -4.53
CA PHE A 103 7.05 -27.23 -5.27
C PHE A 103 5.94 -28.26 -5.59
N ALA A 104 6.31 -29.43 -6.11
CA ALA A 104 5.37 -30.50 -6.41
C ALA A 104 4.56 -30.93 -5.17
N ALA A 105 5.21 -31.08 -4.02
CA ALA A 105 4.52 -31.46 -2.78
C ALA A 105 3.51 -30.41 -2.29
N ILE A 106 3.81 -29.11 -2.46
CA ILE A 106 2.88 -28.03 -2.08
C ILE A 106 1.70 -27.97 -3.07
N VAL A 107 1.96 -28.14 -4.37
CA VAL A 107 0.92 -28.21 -5.40
C VAL A 107 -0.05 -29.35 -5.12
N GLU A 108 0.44 -30.55 -4.78
CA GLU A 108 -0.40 -31.71 -4.48
C GLU A 108 -1.32 -31.46 -3.28
N ARG A 109 -0.77 -30.92 -2.18
CA ARG A 109 -1.58 -30.55 -0.99
C ARG A 109 -2.63 -29.49 -1.31
N THR A 110 -2.31 -28.55 -2.18
CA THR A 110 -3.24 -27.51 -2.65
C THR A 110 -4.36 -28.15 -3.47
N PHE A 111 -4.03 -29.09 -4.34
CA PHE A 111 -4.99 -29.85 -5.15
C PHE A 111 -5.96 -30.66 -4.28
N ASP A 112 -5.48 -31.43 -3.31
CA ASP A 112 -6.33 -32.21 -2.39
C ASP A 112 -7.34 -31.33 -1.64
N THR A 113 -6.90 -30.16 -1.23
CA THR A 113 -7.73 -29.18 -0.53
C THR A 113 -8.80 -28.62 -1.45
N ALA A 114 -8.42 -28.25 -2.67
CA ALA A 114 -9.33 -27.78 -3.68
C ALA A 114 -10.39 -28.85 -4.00
N ARG A 115 -9.99 -30.13 -4.12
CA ARG A 115 -10.89 -31.25 -4.34
C ARG A 115 -11.91 -31.38 -3.19
N ARG A 116 -11.48 -31.31 -1.93
CA ARG A 116 -12.38 -31.33 -0.76
C ARG A 116 -13.35 -30.15 -0.76
N ARG A 117 -12.87 -28.95 -1.09
CA ARG A 117 -13.70 -27.74 -1.22
C ARG A 117 -14.77 -27.91 -2.31
N ILE A 118 -14.37 -28.40 -3.48
CA ILE A 118 -15.26 -28.62 -4.63
C ILE A 118 -16.32 -29.65 -4.26
N LEU A 119 -15.96 -30.77 -3.65
CA LEU A 119 -16.91 -31.81 -3.23
C LEU A 119 -17.99 -31.23 -2.30
N LEU A 120 -17.59 -30.49 -1.27
CA LEU A 120 -18.53 -29.87 -0.34
C LEU A 120 -19.41 -28.82 -1.01
N ARG A 121 -18.84 -28.03 -1.93
CA ARG A 121 -19.60 -27.05 -2.72
C ARG A 121 -20.63 -27.75 -3.60
N SER A 122 -20.26 -28.83 -4.29
CA SER A 122 -21.16 -29.59 -5.16
C SER A 122 -22.31 -30.21 -4.39
N ILE A 123 -22.05 -30.81 -3.22
CA ILE A 123 -23.11 -31.35 -2.35
C ILE A 123 -24.04 -30.22 -1.88
N MET A 124 -23.50 -29.09 -1.45
CA MET A 124 -24.29 -27.93 -1.04
C MET A 124 -25.17 -27.43 -2.20
N THR A 125 -24.60 -27.26 -3.39
CA THR A 125 -25.34 -26.83 -4.59
C THR A 125 -26.46 -27.81 -4.93
N ALA A 126 -26.21 -29.12 -4.88
CA ALA A 126 -27.22 -30.14 -5.15
C ALA A 126 -28.39 -30.07 -4.15
N ILE A 127 -28.08 -29.91 -2.85
CA ILE A 127 -29.09 -29.74 -1.79
C ILE A 127 -29.92 -28.47 -2.03
N VAL A 128 -29.29 -27.35 -2.41
CA VAL A 128 -29.98 -26.09 -2.70
C VAL A 128 -30.91 -26.22 -3.90
N ILE A 129 -30.43 -26.82 -4.99
CA ILE A 129 -31.25 -27.07 -6.19
C ILE A 129 -32.47 -27.92 -5.82
N LEU A 130 -32.27 -29.01 -5.06
CA LEU A 130 -33.35 -29.88 -4.61
C LEU A 130 -34.40 -29.11 -3.80
N PHE A 131 -33.98 -28.31 -2.82
CA PHE A 131 -34.92 -27.55 -1.98
C PHE A 131 -35.65 -26.44 -2.76
N ILE A 132 -34.97 -25.73 -3.66
CA ILE A 132 -35.60 -24.67 -4.47
C ILE A 132 -36.64 -25.29 -5.42
N PHE A 133 -36.25 -26.27 -6.24
CA PHE A 133 -37.17 -26.90 -7.19
C PHE A 133 -38.26 -27.70 -6.48
N GLY A 134 -37.96 -28.36 -5.35
CA GLY A 134 -38.96 -29.01 -4.51
C GLY A 134 -40.00 -28.03 -3.96
N SER A 135 -39.55 -26.86 -3.49
CA SER A 135 -40.45 -25.80 -3.00
C SER A 135 -41.33 -25.24 -4.11
N ILE A 136 -40.75 -24.93 -5.28
CA ILE A 136 -41.51 -24.46 -6.45
C ILE A 136 -42.52 -25.52 -6.90
N THR A 137 -42.11 -26.79 -6.99
CA THR A 137 -42.98 -27.90 -7.39
C THR A 137 -44.16 -28.05 -6.42
N THR A 138 -43.89 -28.03 -5.12
CA THR A 138 -44.93 -28.11 -4.08
C THR A 138 -45.89 -26.93 -4.14
N LEU A 139 -45.37 -25.73 -4.36
CA LEU A 139 -46.15 -24.51 -4.48
C LEU A 139 -47.04 -24.51 -5.73
N MET A 140 -46.49 -24.94 -6.88
CA MET A 140 -47.22 -25.07 -8.15
C MET A 140 -48.26 -26.17 -8.10
N TRP A 141 -47.96 -27.31 -7.47
CA TRP A 141 -48.95 -28.34 -7.21
C TRP A 141 -50.14 -27.77 -6.44
N ARG A 142 -49.86 -27.10 -5.30
CA ARG A 142 -50.92 -26.51 -4.47
C ARG A 142 -51.72 -25.44 -5.23
N GLY A 143 -51.04 -24.59 -5.99
CA GLY A 143 -51.67 -23.59 -6.85
C GLY A 143 -52.56 -24.21 -7.93
N ALA A 144 -52.12 -25.29 -8.57
CA ALA A 144 -52.90 -26.01 -9.58
C ALA A 144 -54.19 -26.62 -9.00
N ILE A 145 -54.13 -27.18 -7.78
CA ILE A 145 -55.32 -27.65 -7.07
C ILE A 145 -56.30 -26.49 -6.83
N GLN A 146 -55.82 -25.34 -6.34
CA GLN A 146 -56.69 -24.18 -6.08
C GLN A 146 -57.34 -23.62 -7.36
N VAL A 147 -56.66 -23.74 -8.51
CA VAL A 147 -57.25 -23.41 -9.81
C VAL A 147 -58.33 -24.42 -10.21
N ALA A 148 -58.08 -25.72 -10.01
CA ALA A 148 -59.05 -26.77 -10.30
C ALA A 148 -60.30 -26.68 -9.39
N GLU A 149 -60.13 -26.23 -8.14
CA GLU A 149 -61.22 -25.96 -7.19
C GLU A 149 -61.97 -24.64 -7.45
N GLY A 150 -61.52 -23.83 -8.44
CA GLY A 150 -62.13 -22.54 -8.78
C GLY A 150 -61.83 -21.40 -7.81
N ILE A 151 -60.89 -21.59 -6.88
CA ILE A 151 -60.48 -20.59 -5.88
C ILE A 151 -59.58 -19.53 -6.51
N LEU A 152 -58.69 -19.94 -7.42
CA LEU A 152 -57.75 -19.06 -8.13
C LEU A 152 -57.93 -19.17 -9.64
N SER A 153 -57.57 -18.11 -10.37
CA SER A 153 -57.47 -18.16 -11.83
C SER A 153 -56.06 -18.58 -12.27
N GLY A 154 -55.93 -19.14 -13.47
CA GLY A 154 -54.62 -19.42 -14.08
C GLY A 154 -53.77 -18.14 -14.24
N GLY A 155 -54.42 -17.00 -14.52
CA GLY A 155 -53.74 -15.69 -14.59
C GLY A 155 -53.16 -15.25 -13.24
N THR A 156 -53.84 -15.56 -12.13
CA THR A 156 -53.34 -15.30 -10.77
C THR A 156 -52.06 -16.09 -10.48
N ILE A 157 -52.00 -17.36 -10.89
CA ILE A 157 -50.80 -18.19 -10.74
C ILE A 157 -49.65 -17.64 -11.59
N ALA A 158 -49.91 -17.23 -12.83
CA ALA A 158 -48.87 -16.62 -13.68
C ALA A 158 -48.31 -15.32 -13.06
N ALA A 159 -49.19 -14.43 -12.59
CA ALA A 159 -48.79 -13.20 -11.90
C ALA A 159 -48.01 -13.49 -10.60
N PHE A 160 -48.40 -14.52 -9.87
CA PHE A 160 -47.73 -14.97 -8.66
C PHE A 160 -46.30 -15.45 -8.95
N VAL A 161 -46.11 -16.30 -9.97
CA VAL A 161 -44.79 -16.83 -10.33
C VAL A 161 -43.86 -15.72 -10.82
N LEU A 162 -44.35 -14.85 -11.71
CA LEU A 162 -43.57 -13.72 -12.25
C LEU A 162 -43.16 -12.76 -11.14
N THR A 163 -44.09 -12.40 -10.25
CA THR A 163 -43.78 -11.50 -9.13
C THR A 163 -42.87 -12.16 -8.11
N GLY A 164 -43.05 -13.46 -7.84
CA GLY A 164 -42.17 -14.25 -6.97
C GLY A 164 -40.74 -14.29 -7.48
N ALA A 165 -40.53 -14.46 -8.79
CA ALA A 165 -39.20 -14.43 -9.40
C ALA A 165 -38.53 -13.05 -9.28
N LEU A 166 -39.30 -11.96 -9.50
CA LEU A 166 -38.81 -10.59 -9.32
C LEU A 166 -38.40 -10.31 -7.87
N VAL A 167 -39.24 -10.71 -6.90
CA VAL A 167 -38.95 -10.57 -5.46
C VAL A 167 -37.71 -11.38 -5.07
N ALA A 168 -37.58 -12.62 -5.55
CA ALA A 168 -36.41 -13.46 -5.28
C ALA A 168 -35.12 -12.84 -5.84
N GLY A 169 -35.15 -12.30 -7.06
CA GLY A 169 -34.01 -11.59 -7.65
C GLY A 169 -33.63 -10.32 -6.87
N ALA A 170 -34.62 -9.55 -6.44
CA ALA A 170 -34.41 -8.35 -5.63
C ALA A 170 -33.82 -8.67 -4.25
N PHE A 171 -34.26 -9.76 -3.60
CA PHE A 171 -33.65 -10.28 -2.36
C PHE A 171 -32.19 -10.70 -2.55
N GLY A 172 -31.88 -11.38 -3.66
CA GLY A 172 -30.50 -11.73 -4.02
C GLY A 172 -29.61 -10.50 -4.14
N SER A 173 -30.08 -9.49 -4.88
CA SER A 173 -29.35 -8.22 -5.05
C SER A 173 -29.19 -7.44 -3.73
N LEU A 174 -30.17 -7.43 -2.83
CA LEU A 174 -30.03 -6.84 -1.50
C LEU A 174 -28.93 -7.53 -0.66
N THR A 175 -28.76 -8.84 -0.83
CA THR A 175 -27.70 -9.59 -0.15
C THR A 175 -26.31 -9.15 -0.62
N GLU A 176 -26.16 -8.88 -1.93
CA GLU A 176 -24.92 -8.33 -2.50
C GLU A 176 -24.66 -6.91 -2.00
N VAL A 177 -25.68 -6.04 -2.02
CA VAL A 177 -25.59 -4.67 -1.51
C VAL A 177 -25.12 -4.64 -0.05
N TYR A 178 -25.63 -5.54 0.80
CA TYR A 178 -25.15 -5.64 2.18
C TYR A 178 -23.64 -5.91 2.27
N GLY A 179 -23.11 -6.79 1.40
CA GLY A 179 -21.67 -7.05 1.30
C GLY A 179 -20.88 -5.83 0.83
N ASP A 180 -21.40 -5.09 -0.15
CA ASP A 180 -20.78 -3.87 -0.68
C ASP A 180 -20.71 -2.76 0.37
N LEU A 181 -21.79 -2.55 1.12
CA LEU A 181 -21.84 -1.58 2.21
C LEU A 181 -20.83 -1.90 3.32
N LEU A 182 -20.70 -3.17 3.71
CA LEU A 182 -19.71 -3.59 4.71
C LEU A 182 -18.26 -3.34 4.23
N ARG A 183 -17.97 -3.62 2.95
CA ARG A 183 -16.66 -3.35 2.36
C ARG A 183 -16.37 -1.84 2.33
N GLY A 184 -17.33 -1.05 1.86
CA GLY A 184 -17.21 0.40 1.83
C GLY A 184 -17.03 1.03 3.21
N ALA A 185 -17.76 0.55 4.22
CA ALA A 185 -17.59 1.00 5.61
C ALA A 185 -16.16 0.72 6.13
N GLY A 186 -15.62 -0.47 5.84
CA GLY A 186 -14.24 -0.82 6.19
C GLY A 186 -13.20 0.05 5.48
N ALA A 187 -13.40 0.34 4.19
CA ALA A 187 -12.55 1.25 3.42
C ALA A 187 -12.60 2.69 3.96
N ALA A 188 -13.80 3.20 4.26
CA ALA A 188 -13.99 4.53 4.83
C ALA A 188 -13.30 4.67 6.19
N SER A 189 -13.34 3.65 7.05
CA SER A 189 -12.64 3.65 8.34
C SER A 189 -11.13 3.84 8.16
N ARG A 190 -10.49 3.03 7.31
CA ARG A 190 -9.04 3.10 7.05
C ARG A 190 -8.62 4.45 6.48
N LEU A 191 -9.38 4.99 5.53
CA LEU A 191 -9.10 6.32 4.98
C LEU A 191 -9.25 7.41 6.04
N ASN A 192 -10.28 7.33 6.89
CA ASN A 192 -10.50 8.28 7.96
C ASN A 192 -9.44 8.19 9.08
N GLU A 193 -8.92 6.99 9.37
CA GLU A 193 -7.74 6.82 10.24
C GLU A 193 -6.53 7.55 9.66
N LEU A 194 -6.22 7.32 8.37
CA LEU A 194 -5.09 7.99 7.71
C LEU A 194 -5.26 9.51 7.64
N LEU A 195 -6.47 10.01 7.36
CA LEU A 195 -6.76 11.45 7.29
C LEU A 195 -6.64 12.15 8.65
N LYS A 196 -6.83 11.41 9.75
CA LYS A 196 -6.74 11.93 11.12
C LYS A 196 -5.35 11.76 11.73
N GLU A 197 -4.50 10.97 11.11
CA GLU A 197 -3.14 10.73 11.58
C GLU A 197 -2.35 12.05 11.60
N LYS A 198 -1.68 12.32 12.71
CA LYS A 198 -0.85 13.52 12.87
C LYS A 198 0.62 13.11 12.82
N PRO A 199 1.47 13.79 12.02
CA PRO A 199 2.88 13.47 11.96
C PRO A 199 3.53 13.70 13.33
N ALA A 200 4.28 12.71 13.82
CA ALA A 200 5.03 12.84 15.06
C ALA A 200 6.12 13.93 14.96
N ILE A 201 6.74 14.06 13.79
CA ILE A 201 7.67 15.14 13.47
C ILE A 201 6.88 16.25 12.76
N ALA A 202 6.45 17.25 13.52
CA ALA A 202 5.75 18.42 13.04
C ALA A 202 6.47 19.72 13.47
N PRO A 203 6.23 20.84 12.79
CA PRO A 203 6.65 22.15 13.28
C PRO A 203 6.08 22.39 14.69
N PRO A 204 6.88 22.86 15.67
CA PRO A 204 6.37 23.23 16.97
C PRO A 204 5.42 24.43 16.85
N ALA A 205 4.54 24.63 17.85
CA ALA A 205 3.52 25.69 17.81
C ALA A 205 4.10 27.11 17.67
N ARG A 206 5.33 27.31 18.14
CA ARG A 206 6.10 28.55 17.98
C ARG A 206 7.53 28.18 17.56
N PRO A 207 7.79 28.02 16.25
CA PRO A 207 9.12 27.63 15.77
C PRO A 207 10.12 28.78 15.98
N LEU A 208 11.31 28.43 16.44
CA LEU A 208 12.45 29.31 16.45
C LEU A 208 13.04 29.39 15.05
N GLU A 209 13.56 30.57 14.71
CA GLU A 209 14.30 30.79 13.47
C GLU A 209 15.76 30.38 13.64
N LEU A 210 16.31 29.79 12.58
CA LEU A 210 17.75 29.53 12.51
C LEU A 210 18.50 30.83 12.19
N PRO A 211 19.70 31.05 12.77
CA PRO A 211 20.49 32.25 12.50
C PRO A 211 20.72 32.51 11.00
N ALA A 212 20.73 33.80 10.64
CA ALA A 212 21.06 34.28 9.31
C ALA A 212 22.21 35.31 9.43
N PRO A 213 23.35 35.11 8.74
CA PRO A 213 23.68 33.99 7.85
C PRO A 213 23.85 32.65 8.62
N ALA A 214 23.76 31.52 7.91
CA ALA A 214 24.08 30.21 8.51
C ALA A 214 25.52 30.20 9.01
N ARG A 215 25.75 29.53 10.13
CA ARG A 215 27.11 29.30 10.64
C ARG A 215 27.61 27.92 10.22
N GLY A 216 26.74 26.91 10.19
CA GLY A 216 27.08 25.55 9.80
C GLY A 216 27.60 24.69 10.95
N SER A 217 27.28 25.02 12.21
CA SER A 217 27.67 24.18 13.37
C SER A 217 26.60 23.15 13.72
N LEU A 218 27.01 21.91 14.02
CA LEU A 218 26.12 20.82 14.39
C LEU A 218 26.62 20.14 15.66
N ALA A 219 25.77 20.01 16.67
CA ALA A 219 26.13 19.37 17.93
C ALA A 219 25.12 18.31 18.35
N PHE A 220 25.62 17.12 18.67
CA PHE A 220 24.93 16.04 19.38
C PHE A 220 25.39 16.07 20.84
N GLN A 221 24.44 16.11 21.77
CA GLN A 221 24.70 16.22 23.20
C GLN A 221 23.95 15.10 23.95
N GLY A 222 24.67 14.10 24.45
CA GLY A 222 24.12 12.95 25.20
C GLY A 222 23.03 12.18 24.44
N VAL A 223 23.17 12.05 23.11
CA VAL A 223 22.08 11.56 22.26
C VAL A 223 21.91 10.06 22.39
N THR A 224 20.70 9.63 22.77
CA THR A 224 20.28 8.22 22.71
C THR A 224 19.08 8.08 21.80
N PHE A 225 19.20 7.20 20.80
CA PHE A 225 18.17 6.95 19.81
C PHE A 225 17.86 5.46 19.60
N ARG A 226 16.56 5.15 19.51
CA ARG A 226 16.01 3.83 19.21
C ARG A 226 14.97 3.94 18.10
N TYR A 227 14.99 3.02 17.14
CA TYR A 227 13.97 3.00 16.10
C TYR A 227 12.62 2.55 16.68
N PRO A 228 11.49 3.15 16.27
CA PRO A 228 10.16 2.73 16.74
C PRO A 228 9.84 1.26 16.48
N THR A 229 10.44 0.67 15.45
CA THR A 229 10.26 -0.74 15.07
C THR A 229 11.07 -1.71 15.93
N ARG A 230 12.04 -1.22 16.71
CA ARG A 230 12.93 -2.01 17.59
C ARG A 230 13.28 -1.21 18.86
N PRO A 231 12.31 -0.92 19.74
CA PRO A 231 12.52 -0.07 20.92
C PRO A 231 13.50 -0.68 21.95
N GLU A 232 13.70 -1.99 21.93
CA GLU A 232 14.61 -2.71 22.83
C GLU A 232 16.10 -2.50 22.50
N VAL A 233 16.45 -2.10 21.27
CA VAL A 233 17.84 -1.90 20.84
C VAL A 233 18.12 -0.42 20.56
N ALA A 234 19.16 0.13 21.19
CA ALA A 234 19.65 1.46 20.88
C ALA A 234 20.47 1.43 19.58
N ALA A 235 20.10 2.28 18.62
CA ALA A 235 20.88 2.50 17.41
C ALA A 235 22.02 3.49 17.66
N VAL A 236 21.81 4.45 18.56
CA VAL A 236 22.80 5.40 19.08
C VAL A 236 22.60 5.47 20.59
N GLN A 237 23.67 5.45 21.38
CA GLN A 237 23.60 5.47 22.85
C GLN A 237 24.62 6.46 23.39
N ASP A 238 24.14 7.41 24.21
CA ASP A 238 24.94 8.42 24.90
C ASP A 238 26.03 9.05 24.02
N PHE A 239 25.63 9.56 22.85
CA PHE A 239 26.54 10.04 21.83
C PHE A 239 26.70 11.56 21.88
N ASP A 240 27.96 11.99 21.98
CA ASP A 240 28.39 13.39 21.90
C ASP A 240 29.27 13.61 20.67
N LEU A 241 28.98 14.67 19.92
CA LEU A 241 29.79 15.12 18.79
C LEU A 241 29.52 16.60 18.55
N ILE A 242 30.57 17.40 18.42
CA ILE A 242 30.47 18.80 18.01
C ILE A 242 31.22 18.91 16.69
N ILE A 243 30.59 19.58 15.72
CA ILE A 243 31.15 19.84 14.41
C ILE A 243 31.13 21.34 14.19
N GLU A 244 32.33 21.91 14.04
CA GLU A 244 32.51 23.34 13.91
C GLU A 244 32.27 23.81 12.47
N PRO A 245 31.93 25.10 12.26
CA PRO A 245 31.78 25.67 10.93
C PRO A 245 32.98 25.41 10.02
N GLY A 246 32.73 24.86 8.82
CA GLY A 246 33.76 24.54 7.83
C GLY A 246 34.54 23.24 8.10
N GLU A 247 34.27 22.57 9.22
CA GLU A 247 34.91 21.31 9.54
C GLU A 247 34.30 20.16 8.71
N THR A 248 35.17 19.32 8.13
CA THR A 248 34.76 18.08 7.46
C THR A 248 35.02 16.89 8.37
N VAL A 249 33.96 16.23 8.83
CA VAL A 249 34.04 15.09 9.73
C VAL A 249 33.69 13.78 9.03
N ALA A 250 34.54 12.77 9.18
CA ALA A 250 34.30 11.43 8.66
C ALA A 250 33.90 10.46 9.79
N ILE A 251 32.68 9.90 9.70
CA ILE A 251 32.19 8.91 10.68
C ILE A 251 32.52 7.50 10.19
N VAL A 252 33.47 6.84 10.86
CA VAL A 252 33.90 5.46 10.57
C VAL A 252 33.49 4.49 11.68
N GLY A 253 33.24 3.24 11.32
CA GLY A 253 32.89 2.20 12.28
C GLY A 253 32.28 0.96 11.63
N PRO A 254 32.07 -0.14 12.38
CA PRO A 254 31.53 -1.37 11.85
C PRO A 254 30.09 -1.20 11.32
N SER A 255 29.63 -2.15 10.50
CA SER A 255 28.23 -2.16 10.05
C SER A 255 27.29 -2.22 11.28
N GLY A 256 26.19 -1.47 11.23
CA GLY A 256 25.24 -1.39 12.35
C GLY A 256 25.60 -0.43 13.49
N ALA A 257 26.76 0.23 13.46
CA ALA A 257 27.20 1.19 14.49
C ALA A 257 26.43 2.54 14.52
N GLY A 258 25.18 2.60 14.06
CA GLY A 258 24.37 3.82 14.12
C GLY A 258 24.72 4.94 13.13
N LYS A 259 25.72 4.74 12.24
CA LYS A 259 26.18 5.77 11.29
C LYS A 259 25.03 6.41 10.51
N SER A 260 24.17 5.61 9.86
CA SER A 260 22.98 6.10 9.14
C SER A 260 22.01 6.86 10.03
N SER A 261 21.86 6.40 11.27
CA SER A 261 20.93 6.96 12.23
C SER A 261 21.36 8.37 12.62
N LEU A 262 22.67 8.65 12.74
CA LEU A 262 23.19 10.00 12.96
C LEU A 262 22.78 10.98 11.85
N PHE A 263 22.89 10.56 10.58
CA PHE A 263 22.42 11.38 9.44
C PHE A 263 20.91 11.64 9.51
N GLN A 264 20.12 10.60 9.77
CA GLN A 264 18.66 10.72 9.87
C GLN A 264 18.22 11.61 11.04
N LEU A 265 18.97 11.59 12.14
CA LEU A 265 18.75 12.45 13.30
C LEU A 265 19.14 13.91 13.02
N ALA A 266 20.26 14.13 12.32
CA ALA A 266 20.68 15.48 11.89
C ALA A 266 19.64 16.15 10.99
N GLU A 267 19.06 15.40 10.03
CA GLU A 267 17.99 15.87 9.14
C GLU A 267 16.60 15.88 9.79
N ARG A 268 16.54 15.53 11.09
CA ARG A 268 15.32 15.43 11.89
C ARG A 268 14.24 14.60 11.20
N PHE A 269 14.61 13.42 10.69
CA PHE A 269 13.63 12.37 10.35
C PHE A 269 13.12 11.65 11.60
N TYR A 270 13.91 11.68 12.67
CA TYR A 270 13.55 11.21 14.00
C TYR A 270 14.00 12.22 15.04
N ASP A 271 13.26 12.31 16.14
CA ASP A 271 13.71 12.99 17.35
C ASP A 271 14.35 11.94 18.28
N PRO A 272 15.47 12.26 18.97
CA PRO A 272 16.09 11.33 19.92
C PRO A 272 15.23 11.16 21.18
N GLN A 273 15.30 10.00 21.83
CA GLN A 273 14.59 9.75 23.08
C GLN A 273 15.27 10.42 24.29
N ALA A 274 16.58 10.64 24.22
CA ALA A 274 17.34 11.40 25.22
C ALA A 274 18.46 12.21 24.54
N GLY A 275 18.90 13.27 25.22
CA GLY A 275 19.87 14.22 24.69
C GLY A 275 19.24 15.29 23.81
N THR A 276 20.09 16.08 23.13
CA THR A 276 19.64 17.15 22.23
C THR A 276 20.58 17.26 21.04
N ILE A 277 19.99 17.57 19.88
CA ILE A 277 20.75 17.90 18.67
C ILE A 277 20.51 19.37 18.37
N ARG A 278 21.57 20.12 18.09
CA ARG A 278 21.53 21.56 17.84
C ARG A 278 22.18 21.88 16.50
N LEU A 279 21.53 22.74 15.72
CA LEU A 279 22.06 23.34 14.50
C LEU A 279 22.22 24.84 14.74
N ASP A 280 23.43 25.37 14.52
CA ASP A 280 23.78 26.77 14.81
C ASP A 280 23.42 27.19 16.24
N GLY A 281 23.54 26.25 17.19
CA GLY A 281 23.22 26.43 18.60
C GLY A 281 21.73 26.30 18.96
N VAL A 282 20.83 26.19 17.98
CA VAL A 282 19.37 26.06 18.20
C VAL A 282 18.95 24.58 18.22
N PRO A 283 18.20 24.11 19.23
CA PRO A 283 17.71 22.72 19.26
C PRO A 283 16.84 22.38 18.05
N LEU A 284 17.12 21.28 17.37
CA LEU A 284 16.37 20.87 16.18
C LEU A 284 14.87 20.72 16.43
N THR A 285 14.49 20.27 17.63
CA THR A 285 13.09 20.08 18.06
C THR A 285 12.31 21.39 18.17
N SER A 286 12.99 22.53 18.28
CA SER A 286 12.41 23.87 18.40
C SER A 286 12.25 24.60 17.07
N VAL A 287 12.74 24.04 15.97
CA VAL A 287 12.72 24.65 14.63
C VAL A 287 11.69 23.93 13.75
N ASP A 288 11.23 24.55 12.66
CA ASP A 288 10.50 23.83 11.62
C ASP A 288 11.43 22.78 10.94
N PRO A 289 11.09 21.48 10.88
CA PRO A 289 11.88 20.48 10.17
C PRO A 289 12.20 20.85 8.72
N ALA A 290 11.32 21.60 8.04
CA ALA A 290 11.56 22.07 6.69
C ALA A 290 12.71 23.08 6.61
N GLU A 291 12.88 23.94 7.63
CA GLU A 291 14.01 24.86 7.72
C GLU A 291 15.32 24.12 8.00
N VAL A 292 15.30 23.11 8.88
CA VAL A 292 16.47 22.26 9.14
C VAL A 292 16.96 21.61 7.84
N ARG A 293 16.05 20.98 7.08
CA ARG A 293 16.36 20.34 5.79
C ARG A 293 16.65 21.35 4.67
N ARG A 294 16.35 22.63 4.85
CA ARG A 294 16.83 23.71 3.96
C ARG A 294 18.31 24.02 4.16
N ARG A 295 18.83 23.84 5.37
CA ARG A 295 20.25 24.07 5.71
C ARG A 295 21.16 22.87 5.48
N MET A 296 20.63 21.73 5.03
CA MET A 296 21.40 20.50 4.81
C MET A 296 21.26 20.01 3.37
N ALA A 297 22.33 19.39 2.87
CA ALA A 297 22.34 18.65 1.62
C ALA A 297 22.74 17.20 1.93
N LEU A 298 21.97 16.25 1.40
CA LEU A 298 22.19 14.81 1.58
C LEU A 298 22.49 14.17 0.23
N VAL A 299 23.56 13.37 0.20
CA VAL A 299 23.81 12.41 -0.88
C VAL A 299 23.51 11.00 -0.35
N PRO A 300 22.38 10.39 -0.75
CA PRO A 300 22.05 9.04 -0.30
C PRO A 300 23.08 8.01 -0.76
N GLN A 301 23.16 6.88 -0.04
CA GLN A 301 24.05 5.77 -0.39
C GLN A 301 23.67 5.13 -1.73
N GLU A 302 22.37 5.10 -2.04
CA GLU A 302 21.83 4.67 -3.33
C GLU A 302 21.32 5.91 -4.07
N GLY A 303 21.83 6.18 -5.27
CA GLY A 303 21.37 7.26 -6.13
C GLY A 303 19.95 7.02 -6.67
N ILE A 304 18.93 7.14 -5.82
CA ILE A 304 17.54 6.96 -6.23
C ILE A 304 17.09 8.17 -7.05
N LEU A 305 16.59 7.88 -8.25
CA LEU A 305 16.04 8.86 -9.18
C LEU A 305 14.53 8.66 -9.33
N PHE A 306 13.81 9.76 -9.46
CA PHE A 306 12.39 9.75 -9.74
C PHE A 306 12.16 9.36 -11.20
N ALA A 307 10.99 8.77 -11.48
CA ALA A 307 10.51 8.46 -12.82
C ALA A 307 10.15 9.76 -13.57
N ALA A 308 11.18 10.52 -13.93
CA ALA A 308 11.11 11.84 -14.56
C ALA A 308 12.31 12.02 -15.51
N ASN A 309 12.39 13.18 -16.16
CA ASN A 309 13.57 13.52 -16.96
C ASN A 309 14.81 13.80 -16.08
N ALA A 310 15.98 13.93 -16.71
CA ALA A 310 17.22 14.22 -15.98
C ALA A 310 17.20 15.62 -15.34
N ARG A 311 16.60 16.61 -16.00
CA ARG A 311 16.42 17.99 -15.52
C ARG A 311 15.70 18.05 -14.18
N ASP A 312 14.52 17.44 -14.08
CA ASP A 312 13.65 17.45 -12.90
C ASP A 312 14.28 16.64 -11.76
N ASN A 313 15.00 15.56 -12.11
CA ASN A 313 15.79 14.83 -11.15
C ASN A 313 16.92 15.70 -10.54
N LEU A 314 17.52 16.62 -11.30
CA LEU A 314 18.53 17.56 -10.77
C LEU A 314 17.86 18.71 -10.00
N ARG A 315 16.82 19.33 -10.57
CA ARG A 315 16.02 20.42 -9.98
C ARG A 315 15.33 20.03 -8.68
N TYR A 316 15.20 18.75 -8.36
CA TYR A 316 14.71 18.33 -7.04
C TYR A 316 15.53 18.90 -5.86
N GLY A 317 16.80 19.24 -6.07
CA GLY A 317 17.62 19.98 -5.09
C GLY A 317 17.21 21.45 -4.95
N ASN A 318 16.90 22.11 -6.06
CA ASN A 318 16.40 23.48 -6.10
C ASN A 318 15.55 23.69 -7.35
N TRP A 319 14.23 23.75 -7.19
CA TRP A 319 13.30 23.76 -8.32
C TRP A 319 13.39 25.05 -9.15
N ASP A 320 13.82 26.14 -8.51
CA ASP A 320 13.99 27.47 -9.10
C ASP A 320 15.35 27.65 -9.82
N ALA A 321 16.19 26.60 -9.90
CA ALA A 321 17.51 26.70 -10.50
C ALA A 321 17.45 26.89 -12.03
N SER A 322 18.28 27.82 -12.53
CA SER A 322 18.47 28.03 -13.97
C SER A 322 19.19 26.86 -14.62
N ASP A 323 19.11 26.76 -15.95
CA ASP A 323 19.78 25.70 -16.70
C ASP A 323 21.30 25.76 -16.55
N GLU A 324 21.86 26.97 -16.46
CA GLU A 324 23.28 27.19 -16.22
C GLU A 324 23.68 26.60 -14.86
N ALA A 325 22.92 26.88 -13.80
CA ALA A 325 23.18 26.31 -12.47
C ALA A 325 23.09 24.78 -12.46
N ILE A 326 22.17 24.20 -13.24
CA ILE A 326 22.05 22.75 -13.40
C ILE A 326 23.30 22.17 -14.08
N TRP A 327 23.78 22.79 -15.14
CA TRP A 327 24.98 22.34 -15.83
C TRP A 327 26.25 22.51 -14.99
N GLU A 328 26.38 23.61 -14.23
CA GLU A 328 27.50 23.80 -13.31
C GLU A 328 27.53 22.72 -12.23
N ALA A 329 26.39 22.40 -11.59
CA ALA A 329 26.34 21.33 -10.61
C ALA A 329 26.57 19.94 -11.23
N ALA A 330 26.06 19.71 -12.46
CA ALA A 330 26.34 18.49 -13.20
C ALA A 330 27.83 18.37 -13.54
N ARG A 331 28.52 19.47 -13.87
CA ARG A 331 29.96 19.48 -14.13
C ARG A 331 30.75 19.17 -12.86
N ALA A 332 30.44 19.85 -11.76
CA ALA A 332 31.07 19.62 -10.46
C ALA A 332 30.89 18.17 -9.96
N ALA A 333 29.77 17.53 -10.28
CA ALA A 333 29.52 16.13 -9.96
C ALA A 333 30.06 15.12 -11.00
N ASN A 334 30.80 15.59 -12.01
CA ASN A 334 31.28 14.78 -13.15
C ASN A 334 30.15 14.02 -13.88
N ALA A 335 28.98 14.67 -13.99
CA ALA A 335 27.79 14.17 -14.65
C ALA A 335 27.53 14.79 -16.03
N GLU A 336 28.14 15.94 -16.33
CA GLU A 336 27.87 16.70 -17.55
C GLU A 336 28.05 15.86 -18.84
N GLU A 337 29.18 15.17 -18.98
CA GLU A 337 29.51 14.44 -20.22
C GLU A 337 28.45 13.40 -20.57
N PHE A 338 28.09 12.53 -19.62
CA PHE A 338 27.11 11.49 -19.90
C PHE A 338 25.69 12.06 -20.04
N LEU A 339 25.37 13.15 -19.33
CA LEU A 339 24.06 13.81 -19.45
C LEU A 339 23.91 14.46 -20.83
N ARG A 340 24.98 15.01 -21.41
CA ARG A 340 24.99 15.51 -22.80
C ARG A 340 24.90 14.39 -23.82
N ALA A 341 25.49 13.23 -23.52
CA ALA A 341 25.44 12.06 -24.40
C ALA A 341 24.05 11.36 -24.41
N LEU A 342 23.13 11.73 -23.50
CA LEU A 342 21.77 11.21 -23.54
C LEU A 342 21.03 11.70 -24.81
N PRO A 343 20.12 10.89 -25.39
CA PRO A 343 19.48 11.23 -26.66
C PRO A 343 18.76 12.59 -26.70
N GLN A 344 18.26 13.07 -25.55
CA GLN A 344 17.56 14.34 -25.41
C GLN A 344 18.22 15.24 -24.36
N GLY A 345 19.50 14.99 -24.03
CA GLY A 345 20.18 15.73 -22.97
C GLY A 345 19.43 15.68 -21.64
N LEU A 346 19.24 16.84 -21.02
CA LEU A 346 18.52 17.00 -19.75
C LEU A 346 17.05 16.59 -19.82
N ASP A 347 16.42 16.64 -20.99
CA ASP A 347 15.00 16.31 -21.15
C ASP A 347 14.75 14.80 -21.34
N THR A 348 15.82 14.00 -21.33
CA THR A 348 15.74 12.54 -21.43
C THR A 348 15.03 11.96 -20.22
N TYR A 349 13.92 11.24 -20.46
CA TYR A 349 13.22 10.45 -19.44
C TYR A 349 14.09 9.29 -18.93
N LEU A 350 14.33 9.21 -17.62
CA LEU A 350 15.25 8.25 -17.01
C LEU A 350 14.61 6.92 -16.59
N GLY A 351 13.28 6.83 -16.59
CA GLY A 351 12.52 5.65 -16.15
C GLY A 351 12.47 5.49 -14.63
N GLU A 352 11.72 4.49 -14.16
CA GLU A 352 11.61 4.18 -12.73
C GLU A 352 12.98 3.90 -12.11
N SER A 353 13.26 4.57 -10.98
CA SER A 353 14.54 4.46 -10.25
C SER A 353 15.78 4.72 -11.10
N GLY A 354 15.66 5.41 -12.24
CA GLY A 354 16.76 5.66 -13.15
C GLY A 354 17.32 4.40 -13.82
N ALA A 355 16.46 3.42 -14.14
CA ALA A 355 16.84 2.15 -14.76
C ALA A 355 17.69 2.28 -16.04
N ARG A 356 17.64 3.43 -16.72
CA ARG A 356 18.42 3.73 -17.93
C ARG A 356 19.86 4.16 -17.67
N LEU A 357 20.25 4.33 -16.41
CA LEU A 357 21.58 4.76 -16.00
C LEU A 357 22.30 3.63 -15.25
N SER A 358 23.63 3.62 -15.34
CA SER A 358 24.47 2.79 -14.50
C SER A 358 24.41 3.24 -13.04
N GLY A 359 24.80 2.37 -12.10
CA GLY A 359 24.83 2.73 -10.67
C GLY A 359 25.71 3.96 -10.37
N GLY A 360 26.87 4.06 -11.03
CA GLY A 360 27.76 5.21 -10.89
C GLY A 360 27.18 6.50 -11.48
N GLN A 361 26.49 6.41 -12.62
CA GLN A 361 25.80 7.57 -13.20
C GLN A 361 24.68 8.08 -12.28
N ARG A 362 23.87 7.16 -11.73
CA ARG A 362 22.83 7.51 -10.75
C ARG A 362 23.41 8.23 -9.52
N GLN A 363 24.55 7.76 -9.02
CA GLN A 363 25.22 8.40 -7.89
C GLN A 363 25.68 9.83 -8.24
N ARG A 364 26.24 10.05 -9.43
CA ARG A 364 26.67 11.38 -9.88
C ARG A 364 25.49 12.34 -10.06
N VAL A 365 24.34 11.87 -10.55
CA VAL A 365 23.10 12.68 -10.57
C VAL A 365 22.66 13.05 -9.15
N ALA A 366 22.73 12.13 -8.19
CA ALA A 366 22.39 12.41 -6.80
C ALA A 366 23.35 13.42 -6.14
N ILE A 367 24.65 13.38 -6.47
CA ILE A 367 25.64 14.38 -6.04
C ILE A 367 25.31 15.75 -6.65
N ALA A 368 25.07 15.82 -7.96
CA ALA A 368 24.69 17.08 -8.63
C ALA A 368 23.42 17.69 -8.02
N ARG A 369 22.42 16.87 -7.67
CA ARG A 369 21.20 17.29 -6.96
C ARG A 369 21.52 17.93 -5.60
N ALA A 370 22.46 17.36 -4.84
CA ALA A 370 22.89 17.91 -3.56
C ALA A 370 23.67 19.23 -3.75
N LEU A 371 24.57 19.32 -4.74
CA LEU A 371 25.29 20.55 -5.07
C LEU A 371 24.36 21.69 -5.51
N LEU A 372 23.29 21.37 -6.25
CA LEU A 372 22.24 22.34 -6.62
C LEU A 372 21.50 22.91 -5.41
N ARG A 373 21.33 22.10 -4.35
CA ARG A 373 20.80 22.59 -3.07
C ARG A 373 21.77 23.54 -2.41
N GLU A 374 23.06 23.20 -2.44
CA GLU A 374 24.14 23.93 -1.78
C GLU A 374 24.37 25.33 -2.36
N ALA A 375 24.29 25.47 -3.70
CA ALA A 375 24.43 26.76 -4.39
C ALA A 375 23.44 27.85 -3.92
N ARG A 376 22.36 27.46 -3.22
CA ARG A 376 21.37 28.38 -2.65
C ARG A 376 21.78 28.97 -1.30
N ASN A 377 22.63 28.32 -0.48
CA ASN A 377 23.06 28.86 0.81
C ASN A 377 24.57 28.66 1.05
N ARG A 378 25.37 29.73 1.14
CA ARG A 378 26.85 29.65 1.23
C ARG A 378 27.44 29.17 2.57
N ALA A 379 26.66 28.51 3.42
CA ALA A 379 27.14 27.94 4.69
C ALA A 379 26.39 26.64 4.96
N HIS A 380 27.00 25.52 4.55
CA HIS A 380 26.38 24.20 4.55
C HIS A 380 27.25 23.14 5.21
N PHE A 381 26.57 22.11 5.71
CA PHE A 381 27.17 20.91 6.24
C PHE A 381 27.00 19.77 5.21
N CYS A 382 28.08 19.32 4.58
CA CYS A 382 28.05 18.23 3.59
C CYS A 382 28.24 16.88 4.30
N LEU A 383 27.12 16.24 4.59
CA LEU A 383 27.08 14.94 5.24
C LEU A 383 27.32 13.82 4.20
N ARG A 384 28.57 13.39 4.04
CA ARG A 384 28.92 12.27 3.15
C ARG A 384 29.19 10.99 3.94
N ARG A 385 28.40 9.95 3.67
CA ARG A 385 28.61 8.62 4.24
C ARG A 385 29.69 7.89 3.44
N GLY A 386 30.78 7.50 4.10
CA GLY A 386 31.91 6.81 3.48
C GLY A 386 31.50 5.53 2.76
N LEU A 387 31.70 5.50 1.44
CA LEU A 387 31.69 4.30 0.60
C LEU A 387 33.14 3.86 0.38
N HIS A 388 33.37 2.55 0.35
CA HIS A 388 34.67 1.92 0.12
C HIS A 388 35.24 2.25 -1.28
N SER A 389 35.82 3.43 -1.49
CA SER A 389 36.79 3.71 -2.56
C SER A 389 37.38 5.12 -2.37
N GLY A 390 38.70 5.20 -2.15
CA GLY A 390 39.44 6.44 -1.88
C GLY A 390 39.51 7.44 -3.05
N ALA A 391 39.07 7.07 -4.26
CA ALA A 391 39.19 7.92 -5.46
C ALA A 391 38.13 9.02 -5.58
N LEU A 392 37.10 9.00 -4.73
CA LEU A 392 35.95 9.92 -4.80
C LEU A 392 36.02 11.05 -3.76
N PHE A 393 36.99 11.00 -2.83
CA PHE A 393 37.18 12.02 -1.80
C PHE A 393 37.59 13.36 -2.43
N ASP A 394 38.50 13.34 -3.41
CA ASP A 394 39.06 14.55 -4.06
C ASP A 394 38.09 15.31 -4.99
N GLN A 395 37.03 14.66 -5.50
CA GLN A 395 36.16 15.29 -6.52
C GLN A 395 35.14 16.29 -5.97
N VAL A 396 34.87 16.28 -4.66
CA VAL A 396 33.93 17.24 -4.03
C VAL A 396 34.67 18.29 -3.22
N THR A 397 35.77 17.94 -2.54
CA THR A 397 36.63 18.95 -1.87
C THR A 397 37.21 19.95 -2.86
N ASN A 398 37.62 19.52 -4.06
CA ASN A 398 38.08 20.44 -5.12
C ASN A 398 36.96 21.25 -5.81
N ALA A 399 35.68 20.99 -5.50
CA ALA A 399 34.56 21.77 -6.04
C ALA A 399 34.05 22.85 -5.06
N THR A 400 34.51 22.80 -3.80
CA THR A 400 34.18 23.77 -2.74
C THR A 400 35.33 24.73 -2.41
N ASP A 401 36.52 24.50 -2.96
CA ASP A 401 37.62 25.47 -3.07
C ASP A 401 37.55 26.17 -4.44
#